data_AF-A0A5N6SZE8-F1
#
_entry.id   AF-A0A5N6SZE8-F1
#
_cell.length_a   1.000
_cell.length_b   1.000
_cell.length_c   1.000
_cell.angle_alpha   90.00
_cell.angle_beta   90.00
_cell.angle_gamma   90.00
#
_symmetry.space_group_name_H-M   'P 1'
#
loop_
_entity.id
_entity.type
_entity.pdbx_description
1 polymer ?
#
loop_
_entity_poly.entity_id
_entity_poly.type
_entity_poly.pdbx_seq_one_letter_code
_entity_poly.pdbx_strand_id
1 'polypeptide(L)'
;MQRIDDISWLGLGLSESKKFTLLDYGRLDRVITEMGDPANQYPTLCVYMGGRSKDACLRRLYPNNNIKRHASTAEIKLRYDIDSLNTTRPVLFTDGDLKCMPSAYPSTNGRPKLERSISWDTSSAEKALYIIWARLVFLFADVICVFANDFGDLLDVAGFLLECLSLQAPSSLPSAVRPRVIIVLEARLDGEQEDIQNVEHFYCKLHKEGPNLREYFSAVHLIRLESSHLSENARYERLRALIMGQLDDMCTVREDHRALFSATHLGALFRLAFQHTAEGICRPFDFVKATRAQDEVPSTLSRSLAHYLEIGAKAGLRYEELATSISSALLMDHYIPGMLALEPRAVFQTLYRPAVRDALHILGWYQPGKTIEELVGVVECRLVDQFELLDRTGQSSLEFRREQLRASSGRICQIRSNKICLVCLFRVAQHRLDCGHTLCDLCAQLFGTPAPDIEYNFTIDACLCCLYQRPLVIDVLPPTMNPTVLAIDGGGVRGVIPLEFLILVQESLGCCPLQDLIDLAVGTSSGMCRSKLEYPLFVSVFSVRFLASQYFV
;
A
#
# COMPACT_ATOMS: atom_id res chain seq x y z
N MET A 1 -0.61 -35.95 23.86
CA MET A 1 -0.58 -35.54 22.44
C MET A 1 0.18 -34.22 22.37
N GLN A 2 1.46 -34.23 22.00
CA GLN A 2 2.26 -33.01 21.89
C GLN A 2 1.85 -32.28 20.60
N ARG A 3 1.47 -31.00 20.73
CA ARG A 3 1.02 -30.14 19.61
C ARG A 3 2.23 -29.91 18.69
N ILE A 4 2.21 -30.50 17.49
CA ILE A 4 3.18 -30.21 16.44
C ILE A 4 2.78 -28.86 15.87
N ASP A 5 3.71 -27.89 15.87
CA ASP A 5 3.44 -26.57 15.29
C ASP A 5 3.56 -26.66 13.76
N ASP A 6 2.52 -26.21 13.06
CA ASP A 6 2.45 -26.20 11.60
C ASP A 6 3.08 -24.92 11.05
N ILE A 7 4.17 -25.09 10.32
CA ILE A 7 5.00 -24.02 9.77
C ILE A 7 4.83 -23.86 8.25
N SER A 8 3.85 -24.54 7.67
CA SER A 8 3.52 -24.47 6.24
C SER A 8 3.18 -23.02 5.88
N TRP A 9 3.91 -22.41 4.92
CA TRP A 9 3.64 -21.03 4.49
C TRP A 9 3.14 -20.98 3.06
N LEU A 10 3.99 -21.33 2.09
CA LEU A 10 3.62 -21.32 0.67
C LEU A 10 3.87 -22.68 0.04
N GLY A 11 2.97 -23.07 -0.84
CA GLY A 11 3.15 -24.29 -1.61
C GLY A 11 2.58 -24.23 -3.01
N LEU A 12 2.79 -25.33 -3.74
CA LEU A 12 2.29 -25.51 -5.10
C LEU A 12 1.26 -26.63 -5.14
N GLY A 13 0.07 -26.29 -5.62
CA GLY A 13 -0.98 -27.24 -5.96
C GLY A 13 -1.09 -27.45 -7.46
N LEU A 14 -1.93 -28.41 -7.85
CA LEU A 14 -2.36 -28.62 -9.22
C LEU A 14 -3.89 -28.57 -9.25
N SER A 15 -4.45 -27.68 -10.06
CA SER A 15 -5.89 -27.59 -10.26
C SER A 15 -6.42 -28.79 -11.06
N GLU A 16 -7.74 -29.00 -11.03
CA GLU A 16 -8.42 -29.97 -11.89
C GLU A 16 -8.16 -29.73 -13.38
N SER A 17 -7.91 -28.47 -13.76
CA SER A 17 -7.54 -28.06 -15.12
C SER A 17 -6.05 -28.24 -15.45
N LYS A 18 -5.29 -28.97 -14.61
CA LYS A 18 -3.84 -29.21 -14.73
C LYS A 18 -2.99 -27.94 -14.77
N LYS A 19 -3.49 -26.83 -14.22
CA LYS A 19 -2.70 -25.61 -14.02
C LYS A 19 -2.12 -25.61 -12.62
N PHE A 20 -0.92 -25.09 -12.47
CA PHE A 20 -0.34 -24.91 -11.14
C PHE A 20 -1.13 -23.86 -10.35
N THR A 21 -1.34 -24.12 -9.07
CA THR A 21 -1.97 -23.19 -8.14
C THR A 21 -0.98 -22.79 -7.06
N LEU A 22 -0.93 -21.49 -6.76
CA LEU A 22 -0.16 -20.96 -5.65
C LEU A 22 -1.01 -21.02 -4.39
N LEU A 23 -0.47 -21.64 -3.33
CA LEU A 23 -1.15 -21.88 -2.07
C LEU A 23 -0.52 -21.04 -0.95
N ASP A 24 -1.34 -20.34 -0.17
CA ASP A 24 -0.94 -19.71 1.09
C ASP A 24 -1.69 -20.39 2.26
N TYR A 25 -0.91 -20.94 3.20
CA TYR A 25 -1.40 -21.62 4.40
C TYR A 25 -1.62 -20.66 5.58
N GLY A 26 -1.49 -19.34 5.36
CA GLY A 26 -1.80 -18.29 6.32
C GLY A 26 -0.81 -18.21 7.49
N ARG A 27 0.40 -18.78 7.37
CA ARG A 27 1.39 -18.78 8.46
C ARG A 27 1.90 -17.39 8.78
N LEU A 28 2.10 -16.52 7.77
CA LEU A 28 2.53 -15.15 8.02
C LEU A 28 1.53 -14.38 8.89
N ASP A 29 0.24 -14.46 8.58
CA ASP A 29 -0.81 -13.81 9.38
C ASP A 29 -0.86 -14.35 10.82
N ARG A 30 -0.67 -15.67 10.99
CA ARG A 30 -0.58 -16.30 12.32
C ARG A 30 0.59 -15.74 13.13
N VAL A 31 1.78 -15.69 12.52
CA VAL A 31 2.99 -15.14 13.16
C VAL A 31 2.82 -13.67 13.53
N ILE A 32 2.23 -12.86 12.63
CA ILE A 32 1.93 -11.44 12.91
C ILE A 32 0.92 -11.31 14.07
N THR A 33 -0.03 -12.24 14.22
CA THR A 33 -0.99 -12.22 15.34
C THR A 33 -0.36 -12.65 16.67
N GLU A 34 0.72 -13.43 16.63
CA GLU A 34 1.50 -13.85 17.81
C GLU A 34 2.44 -12.76 18.34
N MET A 35 2.70 -11.71 17.55
CA MET A 35 3.53 -10.56 17.93
C MET A 35 2.82 -9.63 18.93
N GLY A 36 3.59 -9.03 19.84
CA GLY A 36 3.04 -8.19 20.92
C GLY A 36 2.51 -6.83 20.46
N ASP A 37 3.16 -6.20 19.47
CA ASP A 37 2.75 -4.93 18.88
C ASP A 37 3.08 -4.88 17.37
N PRO A 38 2.28 -5.54 16.52
CA PRO A 38 2.59 -5.69 15.10
C PRO A 38 2.71 -4.37 14.32
N ALA A 39 2.10 -3.28 14.82
CA ALA A 39 2.15 -1.98 14.16
C ALA A 39 3.50 -1.27 14.37
N ASN A 40 4.19 -1.56 15.49
CA ASN A 40 5.47 -0.95 15.86
C ASN A 40 6.63 -1.97 15.89
N GLN A 41 6.41 -3.18 15.40
CA GLN A 41 7.45 -4.19 15.18
C GLN A 41 7.79 -4.28 13.70
N TYR A 42 9.08 -4.29 13.39
CA TYR A 42 9.64 -4.22 12.04
C TYR A 42 10.41 -5.51 11.72
N PRO A 43 9.72 -6.58 11.28
CA PRO A 43 10.34 -7.88 11.05
C PRO A 43 11.36 -7.84 9.91
N THR A 44 12.49 -8.51 10.12
CA THR A 44 13.43 -8.85 9.04
C THR A 44 13.19 -10.28 8.57
N LEU A 45 13.46 -10.60 7.29
CA LEU A 45 13.28 -11.93 6.73
C LEU A 45 14.60 -12.51 6.19
N CYS A 46 15.05 -13.60 6.82
CA CYS A 46 16.16 -14.41 6.35
C CYS A 46 15.68 -15.66 5.62
N VAL A 47 16.11 -15.86 4.38
CA VAL A 47 15.81 -17.04 3.58
C VAL A 47 16.94 -18.06 3.69
N TYR A 48 16.61 -19.35 3.85
CA TYR A 48 17.57 -20.45 3.87
C TYR A 48 17.21 -21.46 2.77
N MET A 49 18.05 -21.53 1.73
CA MET A 49 17.84 -22.41 0.58
C MET A 49 18.79 -23.61 0.62
N GLY A 50 18.21 -24.81 0.59
CA GLY A 50 18.96 -26.06 0.59
C GLY A 50 18.19 -27.22 1.25
N GLY A 51 18.85 -28.37 1.26
CA GLY A 51 18.35 -29.61 1.81
C GLY A 51 19.01 -29.95 3.15
N ARG A 52 19.86 -30.97 3.16
CA ARG A 52 20.40 -31.58 4.38
C ARG A 52 21.38 -30.68 5.11
N SER A 53 22.27 -30.01 4.37
CA SER A 53 23.30 -29.14 4.96
C SER A 53 22.64 -27.92 5.61
N LYS A 54 21.65 -27.35 4.93
CA LYS A 54 20.77 -26.29 5.47
C LYS A 54 20.03 -26.74 6.74
N ASP A 55 19.36 -27.89 6.73
CA ASP A 55 18.62 -28.39 7.90
C ASP A 55 19.52 -28.63 9.12
N ALA A 56 20.77 -29.10 8.88
CA ALA A 56 21.76 -29.28 9.92
C ALA A 56 22.25 -27.93 10.49
N CYS A 57 22.38 -26.92 9.64
CA CYS A 57 22.77 -25.57 10.03
C CYS A 57 21.67 -24.87 10.86
N LEU A 58 20.41 -24.92 10.42
CA LEU A 58 19.29 -24.26 11.09
C LEU A 58 19.13 -24.69 12.56
N ARG A 59 19.37 -25.97 12.87
CA ARG A 59 19.32 -26.49 14.24
C ARG A 59 20.35 -25.85 15.17
N ARG A 60 21.45 -25.35 14.62
CA ARG A 60 22.58 -24.77 15.35
C ARG A 60 22.46 -23.26 15.43
N LEU A 61 21.97 -22.61 14.37
CA LEU A 61 21.67 -21.18 14.38
C LEU A 61 20.50 -20.85 15.33
N TYR A 62 19.50 -21.72 15.42
CA TYR A 62 18.30 -21.53 16.23
C TYR A 62 18.08 -22.69 17.22
N PRO A 63 18.92 -22.81 18.26
CA PRO A 63 18.87 -23.94 19.19
C PRO A 63 17.57 -23.98 20.00
N ASN A 64 16.97 -22.82 20.29
CA ASN A 64 15.76 -22.68 21.10
C ASN A 64 14.46 -22.98 20.32
N ASN A 65 14.52 -22.94 18.99
CA ASN A 65 13.37 -23.07 18.10
C ASN A 65 12.86 -24.51 17.92
N ASN A 66 13.48 -25.51 18.55
CA ASN A 66 13.04 -26.90 18.48
C ASN A 66 12.76 -27.40 17.05
N ILE A 67 13.60 -27.04 16.07
CA ILE A 67 13.37 -27.23 14.62
C ILE A 67 12.86 -28.64 14.24
N LYS A 68 13.26 -29.69 14.97
CA LYS A 68 12.82 -31.09 14.75
C LYS A 68 11.34 -31.37 15.10
N ARG A 69 10.67 -30.50 15.86
CA ARG A 69 9.31 -30.69 16.36
C ARG A 69 8.24 -30.07 15.47
N HIS A 70 8.62 -29.46 14.35
CA HIS A 70 7.70 -28.83 13.42
C HIS A 70 7.36 -29.78 12.27
N ALA A 71 6.13 -29.74 11.79
CA ALA A 71 5.73 -30.41 10.55
C ALA A 71 5.37 -29.36 9.49
N SER A 72 5.58 -29.73 8.24
CA SER A 72 5.15 -28.93 7.09
C SER A 72 4.73 -29.87 5.97
N THR A 73 3.65 -29.52 5.30
CA THR A 73 3.25 -30.12 4.02
C THR A 73 3.55 -29.20 2.84
N ALA A 74 3.99 -27.96 3.13
CA ALA A 74 4.33 -26.95 2.13
C ALA A 74 5.83 -26.96 1.79
N GLU A 75 6.14 -26.59 0.55
CA GLU A 75 7.49 -26.46 0.02
C GLU A 75 8.27 -25.33 0.71
N ILE A 76 7.60 -24.21 1.00
CA ILE A 76 8.17 -23.05 1.67
C ILE A 76 7.60 -22.94 3.08
N LYS A 77 8.50 -22.97 4.07
CA LYS A 77 8.18 -22.97 5.50
C LYS A 77 8.52 -21.62 6.12
N LEU A 78 7.66 -21.09 6.99
CA LEU A 78 7.93 -19.86 7.72
C LEU A 78 8.01 -20.11 9.23
N ARG A 79 9.10 -19.61 9.83
CA ARG A 79 9.36 -19.57 11.26
C ARG A 79 9.77 -18.17 11.69
N TYR A 80 9.86 -17.97 12.99
CA TYR A 80 10.46 -16.80 13.62
C TYR A 80 11.46 -17.27 14.68
N ASP A 81 12.46 -16.47 14.97
CA ASP A 81 13.33 -16.67 16.12
C ASP A 81 12.55 -16.34 17.41
N ILE A 82 12.48 -17.31 18.32
CA ILE A 82 11.67 -17.19 19.55
C ILE A 82 12.22 -16.08 20.44
N ASP A 83 13.54 -15.91 20.44
CA ASP A 83 14.23 -14.96 21.31
C ASP A 83 14.00 -13.50 20.86
N SER A 84 13.69 -13.27 19.57
CA SER A 84 13.46 -11.94 19.02
C SER A 84 11.99 -11.57 18.79
N LEU A 85 11.04 -12.51 18.92
CA LEU A 85 9.62 -12.28 18.58
C LEU A 85 8.98 -11.06 19.26
N ASN A 86 9.36 -10.78 20.51
CA ASN A 86 8.82 -9.66 21.30
C ASN A 86 9.68 -8.40 21.26
N THR A 87 10.73 -8.37 20.44
CA THR A 87 11.58 -7.18 20.24
C THR A 87 10.98 -6.27 19.17
N THR A 88 11.50 -5.05 19.04
CA THR A 88 11.11 -4.13 17.96
C THR A 88 11.48 -4.65 16.56
N ARG A 89 12.43 -5.58 16.46
CA ARG A 89 12.94 -6.15 15.20
C ARG A 89 12.94 -7.68 15.26
N PRO A 90 11.77 -8.33 15.20
CA PRO A 90 11.69 -9.78 15.22
C PRO A 90 12.32 -10.39 13.96
N VAL A 91 13.12 -11.45 14.13
CA VAL A 91 13.74 -12.14 13.00
C VAL A 91 12.82 -13.25 12.52
N LEU A 92 12.26 -13.08 11.33
CA LEU A 92 11.57 -14.14 10.59
C LEU A 92 12.57 -14.90 9.74
N PHE A 93 12.35 -16.19 9.59
CA PHE A 93 13.11 -16.98 8.64
C PHE A 93 12.27 -18.00 7.91
N THR A 94 12.54 -18.10 6.61
CA THR A 94 11.91 -19.06 5.73
C THR A 94 12.93 -20.07 5.22
N ASP A 95 12.50 -21.31 5.03
CA ASP A 95 13.36 -22.37 4.51
C ASP A 95 12.65 -23.24 3.48
N GLY A 96 13.41 -23.72 2.51
CA GLY A 96 12.94 -24.69 1.53
C GLY A 96 14.05 -25.16 0.60
N ASP A 97 13.70 -26.10 -0.26
CA ASP A 97 14.51 -26.61 -1.36
C ASP A 97 13.88 -26.14 -2.68
N LEU A 98 14.65 -26.14 -3.78
CA LEU A 98 14.14 -25.91 -5.13
C LEU A 98 13.48 -27.17 -5.72
N LYS A 99 13.80 -28.34 -5.15
CA LYS A 99 13.18 -29.62 -5.54
C LYS A 99 11.72 -29.63 -5.11
N CYS A 100 10.82 -29.76 -6.07
CA CYS A 100 9.38 -29.78 -5.85
C CYS A 100 8.77 -31.07 -6.38
N MET A 101 8.14 -31.84 -5.50
CA MET A 101 7.24 -32.93 -5.90
C MET A 101 5.81 -32.42 -5.72
N PRO A 102 5.13 -31.95 -6.78
CA PRO A 102 3.80 -31.38 -6.66
C PRO A 102 2.85 -32.43 -6.07
N SER A 103 2.24 -32.12 -4.92
CA SER A 103 1.29 -33.04 -4.31
C SER A 103 0.00 -33.01 -5.13
N ALA A 104 -0.39 -34.16 -5.69
CA ALA A 104 -1.63 -34.30 -6.47
C ALA A 104 -2.89 -33.98 -5.65
N TYR A 105 -2.78 -33.95 -4.32
CA TYR A 105 -3.82 -33.58 -3.38
C TYR A 105 -3.17 -32.91 -2.16
N PRO A 106 -3.65 -31.74 -1.66
CA PRO A 106 -3.24 -31.28 -0.34
C PRO A 106 -3.61 -32.39 0.65
N SER A 107 -2.64 -32.82 1.47
CA SER A 107 -2.91 -33.81 2.50
C SER A 107 -4.10 -33.34 3.35
N THR A 108 -4.89 -34.27 3.87
CA THR A 108 -6.08 -33.98 4.69
C THR A 108 -5.80 -33.13 5.94
N ASN A 109 -4.54 -32.86 6.26
CA ASN A 109 -4.12 -31.94 7.31
C ASN A 109 -3.60 -30.62 6.72
N GLY A 110 -4.44 -29.58 6.78
CA GLY A 110 -4.09 -28.19 6.44
C GLY A 110 -4.74 -27.72 5.13
N ARG A 111 -5.99 -27.25 5.18
CA ARG A 111 -6.58 -26.54 4.03
C ARG A 111 -5.85 -25.20 3.85
N PRO A 112 -5.43 -24.85 2.62
CA PRO A 112 -4.84 -23.54 2.37
C PRO A 112 -5.85 -22.45 2.74
N LYS A 113 -5.36 -21.34 3.30
CA LYS A 113 -6.18 -20.16 3.60
C LYS A 113 -6.58 -19.45 2.31
N LEU A 114 -5.66 -19.39 1.36
CA LEU A 114 -5.86 -18.78 0.05
C LEU A 114 -5.24 -19.67 -1.04
N GLU A 115 -5.97 -19.81 -2.14
CA GLU A 115 -5.52 -20.52 -3.33
C GLU A 115 -5.75 -19.64 -4.56
N ARG A 116 -4.74 -19.51 -5.42
CA ARG A 116 -4.83 -18.75 -6.67
C ARG A 116 -4.20 -19.52 -7.82
N SER A 117 -4.97 -19.73 -8.88
CA SER A 117 -4.44 -20.29 -10.13
C SER A 117 -3.40 -19.38 -10.74
N ILE A 118 -2.29 -19.98 -11.15
CA ILE A 118 -1.22 -19.27 -11.84
C ILE A 118 -1.64 -19.01 -13.29
N SER A 119 -1.51 -17.75 -13.72
CA SER A 119 -1.89 -17.30 -15.06
C SER A 119 -0.75 -17.35 -16.09
N TRP A 120 0.49 -17.55 -15.64
CA TRP A 120 1.68 -17.66 -16.49
C TRP A 120 2.08 -19.11 -16.75
N ASP A 121 2.70 -19.33 -17.90
CA ASP A 121 3.13 -20.66 -18.31
C ASP A 121 4.42 -21.09 -17.59
N THR A 122 4.48 -22.37 -17.21
CA THR A 122 5.67 -22.99 -16.63
C THR A 122 5.76 -24.45 -17.03
N SER A 123 6.97 -24.91 -17.35
CA SER A 123 7.23 -26.26 -17.83
C SER A 123 7.25 -27.31 -16.72
N SER A 124 7.52 -26.91 -15.47
CA SER A 124 7.62 -27.81 -14.33
C SER A 124 7.24 -27.15 -13.01
N ALA A 125 6.96 -27.97 -12.00
CA ALA A 125 6.71 -27.53 -10.63
C ALA A 125 7.96 -26.88 -10.01
N GLU A 126 9.15 -27.40 -10.31
CA GLU A 126 10.43 -26.83 -9.85
C GLU A 126 10.64 -25.41 -10.40
N LYS A 127 10.36 -25.21 -11.70
CA LYS A 127 10.45 -23.88 -12.31
C LYS A 127 9.41 -22.92 -11.73
N ALA A 128 8.20 -23.41 -11.44
CA ALA A 128 7.16 -22.62 -10.77
C ALA A 128 7.61 -22.22 -9.35
N LEU A 129 8.18 -23.14 -8.58
CA LEU A 129 8.66 -22.90 -7.23
C LEU A 129 9.81 -21.90 -7.22
N TYR A 130 10.74 -22.05 -8.16
CA TYR A 130 11.82 -21.12 -8.41
C TYR A 130 11.31 -19.70 -8.68
N ILE A 131 10.30 -19.55 -9.55
CA ILE A 131 9.66 -18.26 -9.81
C ILE A 131 9.02 -17.70 -8.54
N ILE A 132 8.37 -18.51 -7.70
CA ILE A 132 7.78 -18.07 -6.43
C ILE A 132 8.86 -17.55 -5.46
N TRP A 133 10.00 -18.24 -5.35
CA TRP A 133 11.13 -17.73 -4.57
C TRP A 133 11.60 -16.37 -5.09
N ALA A 134 11.91 -16.29 -6.37
CA ALA A 134 12.50 -15.10 -7.00
C ALA A 134 11.55 -13.89 -7.09
N ARG A 135 10.25 -14.14 -7.32
CA ARG A 135 9.25 -13.11 -7.63
C ARG A 135 8.28 -12.81 -6.51
N LEU A 136 8.25 -13.60 -5.43
CA LEU A 136 7.40 -13.35 -4.27
C LEU A 136 8.21 -13.28 -2.98
N VAL A 137 8.93 -14.36 -2.62
CA VAL A 137 9.60 -14.42 -1.31
C VAL A 137 10.77 -13.43 -1.23
N PHE A 138 11.58 -13.33 -2.27
CA PHE A 138 12.74 -12.42 -2.29
C PHE A 138 12.35 -10.94 -2.30
N LEU A 139 11.10 -10.59 -2.61
CA LEU A 139 10.61 -9.21 -2.48
C LEU A 139 10.72 -8.68 -1.05
N PHE A 140 10.56 -9.58 -0.07
CA PHE A 140 10.53 -9.26 1.35
C PHE A 140 11.78 -9.74 2.09
N ALA A 141 12.69 -10.45 1.41
CA ALA A 141 13.91 -10.95 2.01
C ALA A 141 14.93 -9.83 2.24
N ASP A 142 15.66 -9.90 3.34
CA ASP A 142 16.82 -9.08 3.64
C ASP A 142 18.11 -9.83 3.34
N VAL A 143 18.14 -11.11 3.72
CA VAL A 143 19.30 -12.00 3.54
C VAL A 143 18.83 -13.33 2.95
N ILE A 144 19.58 -13.86 1.98
CA ILE A 144 19.35 -15.18 1.37
C ILE A 144 20.59 -16.03 1.58
N CYS A 145 20.49 -17.04 2.43
CA CYS A 145 21.53 -18.03 2.66
C CYS A 145 21.35 -19.20 1.69
N VAL A 146 22.33 -19.41 0.81
CA VAL A 146 22.35 -20.53 -0.15
C VAL A 146 23.41 -21.54 0.26
N PHE A 147 23.00 -22.78 0.54
CA PHE A 147 23.91 -23.85 0.95
C PHE A 147 24.43 -24.59 -0.28
N ALA A 148 25.64 -24.27 -0.72
CA ALA A 148 26.20 -24.76 -1.98
C ALA A 148 26.30 -26.30 -2.04
N ASN A 149 26.55 -26.95 -0.90
CA ASN A 149 26.61 -28.42 -0.80
C ASN A 149 25.27 -29.10 -1.16
N ASP A 150 24.15 -28.38 -1.09
CA ASP A 150 22.84 -28.90 -1.43
C ASP A 150 22.45 -28.62 -2.91
N PHE A 151 23.24 -27.80 -3.63
CA PHE A 151 22.98 -27.34 -5.01
C PHE A 151 23.77 -28.10 -6.09
N GLY A 152 24.74 -28.94 -5.71
CA GLY A 152 25.64 -29.64 -6.63
C GLY A 152 27.05 -29.08 -6.49
N ASP A 153 27.32 -27.96 -7.18
CA ASP A 153 28.56 -27.19 -7.05
C ASP A 153 28.33 -25.66 -6.99
N LEU A 154 29.42 -24.88 -6.93
CA LEU A 154 29.35 -23.42 -6.93
C LEU A 154 28.85 -22.83 -8.27
N LEU A 155 29.08 -23.51 -9.40
CA LEU A 155 28.64 -23.05 -10.72
C LEU A 155 27.13 -23.22 -10.91
N ASP A 156 26.53 -24.22 -10.26
CA ASP A 156 25.08 -24.41 -10.14
C ASP A 156 24.47 -23.28 -9.32
N VAL A 157 25.10 -22.88 -8.21
CA VAL A 157 24.68 -21.69 -7.43
C VAL A 157 24.78 -20.43 -8.28
N ALA A 158 25.86 -20.24 -9.04
CA ALA A 158 25.95 -19.12 -9.98
C ALA A 158 24.84 -19.17 -11.03
N GLY A 159 24.54 -20.36 -11.57
CA GLY A 159 23.43 -20.58 -12.51
C GLY A 159 22.09 -20.14 -11.92
N PHE A 160 21.78 -20.56 -10.69
CA PHE A 160 20.59 -20.16 -9.95
C PHE A 160 20.48 -18.63 -9.77
N LEU A 161 21.57 -17.95 -9.39
CA LEU A 161 21.58 -16.50 -9.23
C LEU A 161 21.42 -15.76 -10.57
N LEU A 162 22.04 -16.26 -11.64
CA LEU A 162 21.94 -15.69 -12.98
C LEU A 162 20.56 -15.92 -13.61
N GLU A 163 19.95 -17.06 -13.32
CA GLU A 163 18.58 -17.33 -13.72
C GLU A 163 17.61 -16.31 -13.10
N CYS A 164 17.94 -15.73 -11.93
CA CYS A 164 17.08 -14.71 -11.32
C CYS A 164 17.04 -13.47 -12.21
N LEU A 165 18.19 -13.09 -12.80
CA LEU A 165 18.29 -11.96 -13.72
C LEU A 165 17.42 -12.13 -14.96
N SER A 166 17.23 -13.38 -15.42
CA SER A 166 16.36 -13.66 -16.57
C SER A 166 14.88 -13.32 -16.32
N LEU A 167 14.46 -13.20 -15.06
CA LEU A 167 13.07 -12.94 -14.67
C LEU A 167 12.71 -11.44 -14.61
N GLN A 168 13.61 -10.53 -15.02
CA GLN A 168 13.48 -9.06 -15.00
C GLN A 168 13.26 -8.46 -13.60
N ALA A 169 13.62 -7.20 -13.32
CA ALA A 169 13.55 -6.63 -11.96
C ALA A 169 12.24 -6.98 -11.20
N PRO A 170 12.34 -7.53 -9.97
CA PRO A 170 11.17 -8.06 -9.26
C PRO A 170 10.34 -6.97 -8.58
N SER A 171 10.95 -5.83 -8.27
CA SER A 171 10.37 -4.80 -7.41
C SER A 171 10.64 -3.40 -7.96
N SER A 172 9.69 -2.51 -7.72
CA SER A 172 9.79 -1.06 -7.92
C SER A 172 10.72 -0.34 -6.94
N LEU A 173 11.06 -0.96 -5.81
CA LEU A 173 11.95 -0.36 -4.82
C LEU A 173 13.40 -0.26 -5.33
N PRO A 174 14.21 0.67 -4.80
CA PRO A 174 15.62 0.83 -5.19
C PRO A 174 16.45 -0.47 -5.10
N SER A 175 17.49 -0.57 -5.93
CA SER A 175 18.41 -1.72 -5.90
C SER A 175 19.16 -1.87 -4.57
N ALA A 176 19.33 -0.77 -3.81
CA ALA A 176 19.98 -0.80 -2.51
C ALA A 176 19.26 -1.69 -1.49
N VAL A 177 17.92 -1.80 -1.56
CA VAL A 177 17.11 -2.60 -0.63
C VAL A 177 16.88 -4.04 -1.11
N ARG A 178 17.61 -4.47 -2.15
CA ARG A 178 17.58 -5.86 -2.61
C ARG A 178 18.22 -6.78 -1.58
N PRO A 179 17.79 -8.05 -1.49
CA PRO A 179 18.36 -8.98 -0.55
C PRO A 179 19.86 -9.19 -0.77
N ARG A 180 20.60 -9.41 0.31
CA ARG A 180 22.02 -9.82 0.26
C ARG A 180 22.11 -11.33 0.25
N VAL A 181 22.95 -11.88 -0.61
CA VAL A 181 23.15 -13.34 -0.70
C VAL A 181 24.36 -13.74 0.14
N ILE A 182 24.23 -14.79 0.93
CA ILE A 182 25.33 -15.43 1.66
C ILE A 182 25.42 -16.87 1.17
N ILE A 183 26.51 -17.21 0.50
CA ILE A 183 26.79 -18.56 0.03
C ILE A 183 27.58 -19.29 1.11
N VAL A 184 27.02 -20.38 1.62
CA VAL A 184 27.58 -21.18 2.69
C VAL A 184 28.23 -22.43 2.09
N LEU A 185 29.54 -22.56 2.28
CA LEU A 185 30.35 -23.70 1.88
C LEU A 185 30.80 -24.49 3.11
N GLU A 186 30.83 -25.81 3.03
CA GLU A 186 31.52 -26.61 4.05
C GLU A 186 32.92 -26.98 3.55
N ALA A 187 33.93 -26.82 4.41
CA ALA A 187 35.31 -27.12 4.05
C ALA A 187 35.50 -28.62 3.78
N ARG A 188 36.09 -28.94 2.62
CA ARG A 188 36.59 -30.29 2.31
C ARG A 188 37.96 -30.47 2.96
N LEU A 189 38.24 -31.68 3.46
CA LEU A 189 39.47 -31.98 4.21
C LEU A 189 40.74 -31.94 3.32
N ASP A 190 40.58 -32.11 2.00
CA ASP A 190 41.65 -32.07 1.01
C ASP A 190 41.21 -31.18 -0.18
N GLY A 191 42.03 -30.20 -0.59
CA GLY A 191 41.80 -29.43 -1.83
C GLY A 191 41.70 -27.89 -1.74
N GLU A 192 42.48 -27.22 -0.88
CA GLU A 192 42.42 -25.74 -0.76
C GLU A 192 42.62 -25.00 -2.10
N GLN A 193 43.51 -25.49 -2.97
CA GLN A 193 43.76 -24.91 -4.28
C GLN A 193 42.61 -25.09 -5.28
N GLU A 194 41.94 -26.25 -5.24
CA GLU A 194 40.76 -26.52 -6.06
C GLU A 194 39.58 -25.66 -5.60
N ASP A 195 39.43 -25.48 -4.28
CA ASP A 195 38.42 -24.60 -3.71
C ASP A 195 38.63 -23.13 -4.08
N ILE A 196 39.88 -22.63 -4.11
CA ILE A 196 40.18 -21.26 -4.57
C ILE A 196 39.78 -21.09 -6.03
N GLN A 197 40.16 -22.03 -6.89
CA GLN A 197 39.80 -22.00 -8.31
C GLN A 197 38.27 -22.04 -8.52
N ASN A 198 37.55 -22.85 -7.74
CA ASN A 198 36.10 -22.91 -7.81
C ASN A 198 35.43 -21.58 -7.40
N VAL A 199 35.97 -20.89 -6.40
CA VAL A 199 35.50 -19.55 -6.00
C VAL A 199 35.83 -18.50 -7.05
N GLU A 200 37.02 -18.55 -7.65
CA GLU A 200 37.40 -17.66 -8.74
C GLU A 200 36.49 -17.85 -9.96
N HIS A 201 36.26 -19.09 -10.38
CA HIS A 201 35.34 -19.41 -11.48
C HIS A 201 33.91 -18.95 -11.20
N PHE A 202 33.44 -19.08 -9.96
CA PHE A 202 32.13 -18.59 -9.53
C PHE A 202 32.00 -17.08 -9.76
N TYR A 203 32.96 -16.28 -9.26
CA TYR A 203 32.93 -14.82 -9.43
C TYR A 203 33.16 -14.41 -10.89
N CYS A 204 34.01 -15.13 -11.64
CA CYS A 204 34.20 -14.90 -13.07
C CYS A 204 32.90 -15.13 -13.86
N LYS A 205 32.15 -16.19 -13.56
CA LYS A 205 30.86 -16.47 -14.20
C LYS A 205 29.84 -15.39 -13.89
N LEU A 206 29.70 -15.00 -12.61
CA LEU A 206 28.80 -13.91 -12.21
C LEU A 206 29.17 -12.58 -12.87
N HIS A 207 30.46 -12.24 -12.94
CA HIS A 207 30.90 -10.99 -13.56
C HIS A 207 30.67 -10.98 -15.07
N LYS A 208 30.92 -12.11 -15.75
CA LYS A 208 30.79 -12.24 -17.20
C LYS A 208 29.33 -12.28 -17.66
N GLU A 209 28.48 -13.00 -16.94
CA GLU A 209 27.09 -13.28 -17.36
C GLU A 209 26.06 -12.42 -16.62
N GLY A 210 26.45 -11.75 -15.51
CA GLY A 210 25.55 -10.98 -14.65
C GLY A 210 26.02 -9.56 -14.34
N PRO A 211 26.32 -8.70 -15.32
CA PRO A 211 26.75 -7.32 -15.07
C PRO A 211 25.74 -6.51 -14.24
N ASN A 212 24.45 -6.88 -14.32
CA ASN A 212 23.34 -6.24 -13.62
C ASN A 212 22.87 -7.02 -12.38
N LEU A 213 23.71 -7.89 -11.80
CA LEU A 213 23.34 -8.69 -10.62
C LEU A 213 22.79 -7.83 -9.46
N ARG A 214 23.27 -6.59 -9.36
CA ARG A 214 22.83 -5.57 -8.39
C ARG A 214 21.36 -5.18 -8.50
N GLU A 215 20.70 -5.40 -9.64
CA GLU A 215 19.28 -5.17 -9.80
C GLU A 215 18.41 -6.17 -9.02
N TYR A 216 19.01 -7.31 -8.66
CA TYR A 216 18.35 -8.43 -7.98
C TYR A 216 18.90 -8.69 -6.57
N PHE A 217 20.20 -8.52 -6.37
CA PHE A 217 20.89 -8.75 -5.10
C PHE A 217 21.84 -7.60 -4.82
N SER A 218 21.73 -6.95 -3.66
CA SER A 218 22.55 -5.78 -3.34
C SER A 218 24.02 -6.16 -3.05
N ALA A 219 24.25 -7.37 -2.54
CA ALA A 219 25.58 -7.93 -2.31
C ALA A 219 25.57 -9.46 -2.39
N VAL A 220 26.74 -10.05 -2.68
CA VAL A 220 26.98 -11.50 -2.63
C VAL A 220 28.22 -11.78 -1.78
N HIS A 221 28.00 -12.45 -0.65
CA HIS A 221 29.02 -12.87 0.29
C HIS A 221 29.23 -14.38 0.20
N LEU A 222 30.44 -14.82 0.50
CA LEU A 222 30.80 -16.22 0.54
C LEU A 222 31.48 -16.51 1.88
N ILE A 223 30.99 -17.52 2.59
CA ILE A 223 31.55 -17.96 3.87
C ILE A 223 31.81 -19.46 3.87
N ARG A 224 32.99 -19.83 4.36
CA ARG A 224 33.41 -21.22 4.52
C ARG A 224 33.28 -21.64 5.99
N LEU A 225 32.56 -22.72 6.23
CA LEU A 225 32.46 -23.39 7.52
C LEU A 225 33.66 -24.35 7.68
N GLU A 226 34.78 -23.83 8.18
CA GLU A 226 36.03 -24.58 8.41
C GLU A 226 35.83 -25.80 9.33
N SER A 227 36.32 -26.98 8.94
CA SER A 227 36.05 -28.25 9.65
C SER A 227 37.17 -28.73 10.59
N SER A 228 38.40 -28.22 10.47
CA SER A 228 39.60 -28.84 11.07
C SER A 228 40.14 -28.19 12.35
N HIS A 229 39.82 -26.92 12.66
CA HIS A 229 40.47 -26.18 13.77
C HIS A 229 39.52 -25.47 14.75
N LEU A 230 38.21 -25.46 14.49
CA LEU A 230 37.21 -24.76 15.30
C LEU A 230 36.21 -25.75 15.90
N SER A 231 35.80 -25.50 17.15
CA SER A 231 34.65 -26.22 17.72
C SER A 231 33.41 -26.00 16.86
N GLU A 232 32.49 -26.97 16.80
CA GLU A 232 31.25 -26.82 16.04
C GLU A 232 30.52 -25.51 16.40
N ASN A 233 30.46 -25.16 17.70
CA ASN A 233 29.84 -23.91 18.15
C ASN A 233 30.51 -22.66 17.56
N ALA A 234 31.86 -22.60 17.58
CA ALA A 234 32.59 -21.45 17.04
C ALA A 234 32.40 -21.29 15.52
N ARG A 235 32.24 -22.41 14.77
CA ARG A 235 32.01 -22.38 13.32
C ARG A 235 30.68 -21.72 12.96
N TYR A 236 29.60 -22.17 13.60
CA TYR A 236 28.26 -21.65 13.33
C TYR A 236 28.04 -20.27 13.93
N GLU A 237 28.78 -19.90 14.98
CA GLU A 237 28.74 -18.54 15.54
C GLU A 237 29.27 -17.49 14.55
N ARG A 238 30.33 -17.79 13.79
CA ARG A 238 30.82 -16.88 12.73
C ARG A 238 29.77 -16.67 11.63
N LEU A 239 29.05 -17.73 11.25
CA LEU A 239 27.94 -17.62 10.30
C LEU A 239 26.77 -16.82 10.89
N ARG A 240 26.41 -17.09 12.15
CA ARG A 240 25.37 -16.35 12.88
C ARG A 240 25.69 -14.86 12.93
N ALA A 241 26.91 -14.51 13.32
CA ALA A 241 27.37 -13.13 13.39
C ALA A 241 27.32 -12.44 12.01
N LEU A 242 27.72 -13.14 10.94
CA LEU A 242 27.60 -12.60 9.57
C LEU A 242 26.13 -12.36 9.21
N ILE A 243 25.24 -13.34 9.40
CA ILE A 243 23.81 -13.21 9.07
C ILE A 243 23.20 -12.05 9.85
N MET A 244 23.38 -12.00 11.17
CA MET A 244 22.83 -10.95 12.02
C MET A 244 23.36 -9.57 11.63
N GLY A 245 24.66 -9.44 11.37
CA GLY A 245 25.24 -8.19 10.88
C GLY A 245 24.65 -7.75 9.54
N GLN A 246 24.40 -8.68 8.61
CA GLN A 246 23.72 -8.35 7.35
C GLN A 246 22.24 -7.96 7.54
N LEU A 247 21.52 -8.58 8.48
CA LEU A 247 20.13 -8.21 8.80
C LEU A 247 20.06 -6.81 9.42
N ASP A 248 20.95 -6.51 10.37
CA ASP A 248 21.03 -5.19 11.02
C ASP A 248 21.39 -4.08 10.02
N ASP A 249 22.36 -4.33 9.15
CA ASP A 249 22.72 -3.43 8.06
C ASP A 249 21.53 -3.20 7.12
N MET A 250 20.83 -4.26 6.70
CA MET A 250 19.70 -4.15 5.78
C MET A 250 18.51 -3.43 6.39
N CYS A 251 18.30 -3.54 7.71
CA CYS A 251 17.30 -2.73 8.40
C CYS A 251 17.61 -1.24 8.25
N THR A 252 18.86 -0.84 8.44
CA THR A 252 19.31 0.56 8.28
C THR A 252 19.16 1.02 6.84
N VAL A 253 19.59 0.20 5.87
CA VAL A 253 19.45 0.52 4.44
C VAL A 253 17.98 0.67 4.03
N ARG A 254 17.09 -0.18 4.54
CA ARG A 254 15.64 -0.07 4.30
C ARG A 254 15.07 1.19 4.92
N GLU A 255 15.48 1.55 6.13
CA GLU A 255 15.07 2.79 6.79
C GLU A 255 15.48 4.03 5.97
N ASP A 256 16.75 4.09 5.54
CA ASP A 256 17.30 5.16 4.71
C ASP A 256 16.53 5.34 3.38
N HIS A 257 16.01 4.24 2.84
CA HIS A 257 15.25 4.22 1.58
C HIS A 257 13.73 4.15 1.78
N ARG A 258 13.22 4.39 3.00
CA ARG A 258 11.77 4.39 3.30
C ARG A 258 11.06 3.09 2.89
N ALA A 259 11.76 1.97 3.04
CA ALA A 259 11.33 0.62 2.65
C ALA A 259 11.36 -0.37 3.83
N LEU A 260 11.34 0.15 5.07
CA LEU A 260 11.19 -0.63 6.29
C LEU A 260 9.69 -0.78 6.60
N PHE A 261 9.22 -2.02 6.71
CA PHE A 261 7.81 -2.32 6.86
C PHE A 261 7.53 -2.81 8.27
N SER A 262 6.47 -2.30 8.90
CA SER A 262 5.95 -2.92 10.11
C SER A 262 5.39 -4.32 9.79
N ALA A 263 5.13 -5.13 10.82
CA ALA A 263 4.54 -6.45 10.62
C ALA A 263 3.15 -6.36 9.97
N THR A 264 2.36 -5.31 10.29
CA THR A 264 1.06 -5.06 9.64
C THR A 264 1.22 -4.71 8.17
N HIS A 265 2.18 -3.85 7.82
CA HIS A 265 2.48 -3.51 6.42
C HIS A 265 3.00 -4.72 5.65
N LEU A 266 3.89 -5.53 6.25
CA LEU A 266 4.41 -6.76 5.65
C LEU A 266 3.28 -7.72 5.28
N GLY A 267 2.36 -8.00 6.20
CA GLY A 267 1.22 -8.91 5.94
C GLY A 267 0.26 -8.38 4.86
N ALA A 268 0.03 -7.07 4.81
CA ALA A 268 -0.81 -6.45 3.77
C ALA A 268 -0.13 -6.48 2.39
N LEU A 269 1.13 -6.06 2.30
CA LEU A 269 1.90 -6.04 1.06
C LEU A 269 2.16 -7.46 0.53
N PHE A 270 2.42 -8.42 1.41
CA PHE A 270 2.62 -9.82 1.01
C PHE A 270 1.39 -10.39 0.33
N ARG A 271 0.17 -10.13 0.85
CA ARG A 271 -1.07 -10.57 0.20
C ARG A 271 -1.28 -9.96 -1.18
N LEU A 272 -0.95 -8.68 -1.35
CA LEU A 272 -1.01 -8.02 -2.66
C LEU A 272 0.04 -8.59 -3.62
N ALA A 273 1.27 -8.81 -3.14
CA ALA A 273 2.34 -9.43 -3.92
C ALA A 273 2.00 -10.86 -4.32
N PHE A 274 1.38 -11.64 -3.43
CA PHE A 274 0.91 -12.99 -3.71
C PHE A 274 -0.09 -13.01 -4.88
N GLN A 275 -1.07 -12.09 -4.87
CA GLN A 275 -2.04 -11.96 -5.97
C GLN A 275 -1.37 -11.52 -7.27
N HIS A 276 -0.50 -10.51 -7.20
CA HIS A 276 0.27 -10.02 -8.34
C HIS A 276 1.10 -11.14 -8.98
N THR A 277 1.85 -11.91 -8.18
CA THR A 277 2.69 -13.00 -8.68
C THR A 277 1.86 -14.11 -9.29
N ALA A 278 0.67 -14.44 -8.77
CA ALA A 278 -0.21 -15.42 -9.39
C ALA A 278 -0.76 -14.94 -10.75
N GLU A 279 -1.03 -13.64 -10.90
CA GLU A 279 -1.60 -13.03 -12.10
C GLU A 279 -0.56 -12.75 -13.20
N GLY A 280 0.67 -12.39 -12.85
CA GLY A 280 1.71 -12.11 -13.83
C GLY A 280 3.11 -11.87 -13.25
N ILE A 281 4.13 -12.26 -14.03
CA ILE A 281 5.55 -12.15 -13.63
C ILE A 281 6.35 -11.18 -14.51
N CYS A 282 5.76 -10.66 -15.59
CA CYS A 282 6.45 -9.78 -16.54
C CYS A 282 6.61 -8.34 -16.06
N ARG A 283 5.91 -7.94 -14.99
CA ARG A 283 5.99 -6.58 -14.43
C ARG A 283 6.47 -6.64 -12.98
N PRO A 284 7.37 -5.73 -12.54
CA PRO A 284 7.78 -5.66 -11.15
C PRO A 284 6.56 -5.43 -10.24
N PHE A 285 6.64 -5.92 -9.01
CA PHE A 285 5.69 -5.54 -7.97
C PHE A 285 5.90 -4.07 -7.60
N ASP A 286 4.85 -3.26 -7.78
CA ASP A 286 4.87 -1.83 -7.54
C ASP A 286 4.36 -1.53 -6.12
N PHE A 287 5.28 -1.25 -5.19
CA PHE A 287 4.96 -1.02 -3.78
C PHE A 287 4.14 0.26 -3.60
N VAL A 288 4.41 1.30 -4.40
CA VAL A 288 3.64 2.54 -4.34
C VAL A 288 2.20 2.27 -4.79
N LYS A 289 1.97 1.59 -5.91
CA LYS A 289 0.61 1.23 -6.34
C LYS A 289 -0.08 0.29 -5.37
N ALA A 290 0.66 -0.66 -4.78
CA ALA A 290 0.12 -1.58 -3.80
C ALA A 290 -0.47 -0.85 -2.58
N THR A 291 0.16 0.23 -2.11
CA THR A 291 -0.40 1.04 -1.01
C THR A 291 -1.74 1.70 -1.34
N ARG A 292 -2.07 1.87 -2.63
CA ARG A 292 -3.31 2.52 -3.11
C ARG A 292 -4.29 1.54 -3.77
N ALA A 293 -4.09 0.22 -3.60
CA ALA A 293 -4.93 -0.80 -4.25
C ALA A 293 -6.42 -0.74 -3.86
N GLN A 294 -6.76 -0.20 -2.68
CA GLN A 294 -8.14 -0.08 -2.19
C GLN A 294 -8.70 1.35 -2.26
N ASP A 295 -7.83 2.33 -2.48
CA ASP A 295 -8.19 3.75 -2.57
C ASP A 295 -7.35 4.34 -3.71
N GLU A 296 -7.79 4.17 -4.95
CA GLU A 296 -7.03 4.64 -6.10
C GLU A 296 -7.08 6.18 -6.20
N VAL A 297 -6.06 6.77 -6.85
CA VAL A 297 -6.10 8.20 -7.16
C VAL A 297 -7.28 8.46 -8.11
N PRO A 298 -8.19 9.40 -7.78
CA PRO A 298 -9.33 9.72 -8.62
C PRO A 298 -8.94 10.05 -10.07
N SER A 299 -9.57 9.38 -11.04
CA SER A 299 -9.34 9.62 -12.47
C SER A 299 -9.69 11.04 -12.92
N THR A 300 -10.43 11.79 -12.10
CA THR A 300 -10.79 13.20 -12.31
C THR A 300 -9.69 14.18 -11.89
N LEU A 301 -8.62 13.73 -11.20
CA LEU A 301 -7.61 14.61 -10.61
C LEU A 301 -7.00 15.57 -11.63
N SER A 302 -6.65 15.13 -12.83
CA SER A 302 -6.07 15.99 -13.88
C SER A 302 -6.99 17.18 -14.23
N ARG A 303 -8.30 16.94 -14.32
CA ARG A 303 -9.30 17.99 -14.57
C ARG A 303 -9.46 18.91 -13.37
N SER A 304 -9.44 18.37 -12.14
CA SER A 304 -9.51 19.18 -10.92
C SER A 304 -8.30 20.10 -10.79
N LEU A 305 -7.09 19.59 -11.06
CA LEU A 305 -5.86 20.36 -11.04
C LEU A 305 -5.83 21.41 -12.16
N ALA A 306 -6.26 21.07 -13.38
CA ALA A 306 -6.38 22.04 -14.47
C ALA A 306 -7.32 23.19 -14.11
N HIS A 307 -8.49 22.88 -13.55
CA HIS A 307 -9.45 23.89 -13.08
C HIS A 307 -8.86 24.74 -11.94
N TYR A 308 -8.14 24.15 -10.98
CA TYR A 308 -7.47 24.88 -9.90
C TYR A 308 -6.40 25.85 -10.43
N LEU A 309 -5.57 25.38 -11.38
CA LEU A 309 -4.55 26.20 -12.02
C LEU A 309 -5.19 27.37 -12.80
N GLU A 310 -6.27 27.11 -13.53
CA GLU A 310 -7.00 28.13 -14.30
C GLU A 310 -7.55 29.25 -13.39
N ILE A 311 -8.30 28.89 -12.34
CA ILE A 311 -8.89 29.87 -11.42
C ILE A 311 -7.82 30.58 -10.59
N GLY A 312 -6.71 29.90 -10.27
CA GLY A 312 -5.55 30.49 -9.60
C GLY A 312 -4.87 31.55 -10.45
N ALA A 313 -4.63 31.26 -11.74
CA ALA A 313 -4.07 32.22 -12.69
C ALA A 313 -4.96 33.44 -12.88
N LYS A 314 -6.28 33.23 -13.03
CA LYS A 314 -7.27 34.32 -13.11
C LYS A 314 -7.28 35.21 -11.86
N ALA A 315 -6.96 34.64 -10.70
CA ALA A 315 -6.81 35.36 -9.44
C ALA A 315 -5.42 35.99 -9.25
N GLY A 316 -4.51 35.86 -10.22
CA GLY A 316 -3.17 36.46 -10.20
C GLY A 316 -2.12 35.69 -9.39
N LEU A 317 -2.35 34.41 -9.08
CA LEU A 317 -1.36 33.57 -8.40
C LEU A 317 -0.32 33.05 -9.41
N ARG A 318 0.94 33.00 -8.99
CA ARG A 318 2.02 32.41 -9.78
C ARG A 318 1.95 30.88 -9.76
N TYR A 319 2.50 30.25 -10.79
CA TYR A 319 2.55 28.79 -10.87
C TYR A 319 3.23 28.17 -9.65
N GLU A 320 4.32 28.77 -9.16
CA GLU A 320 5.07 28.27 -8.02
C GLU A 320 4.24 28.28 -6.72
N GLU A 321 3.32 29.24 -6.55
CA GLU A 321 2.38 29.30 -5.42
C GLU A 321 1.32 28.20 -5.54
N LEU A 322 0.79 28.00 -6.74
CA LEU A 322 -0.19 26.94 -7.01
C LEU A 322 0.44 25.55 -6.87
N ALA A 323 1.65 25.35 -7.37
CA ALA A 323 2.42 24.13 -7.23
C ALA A 323 2.65 23.78 -5.74
N THR A 324 3.02 24.77 -4.93
CA THR A 324 3.17 24.60 -3.46
C THR A 324 1.86 24.13 -2.81
N SER A 325 0.72 24.71 -3.20
CA SER A 325 -0.60 24.29 -2.71
C SER A 325 -0.98 22.88 -3.20
N ILE A 326 -0.75 22.57 -4.48
CA ILE A 326 -0.98 21.23 -5.06
C ILE A 326 -0.16 20.19 -4.30
N SER A 327 1.15 20.40 -4.14
CA SER A 327 2.02 19.47 -3.41
C SER A 327 1.53 19.18 -1.99
N SER A 328 1.08 20.21 -1.25
CA SER A 328 0.54 20.00 0.11
C SER A 328 -0.77 19.21 0.12
N ALA A 329 -1.57 19.31 -0.95
CA ALA A 329 -2.78 18.52 -1.11
C ALA A 329 -2.47 17.06 -1.47
N LEU A 330 -1.48 16.83 -2.35
CA LEU A 330 -0.98 15.48 -2.68
C LEU A 330 -0.37 14.79 -1.44
N LEU A 331 0.33 15.53 -0.59
CA LEU A 331 0.87 15.01 0.67
C LEU A 331 -0.24 14.55 1.63
N MET A 332 -1.29 15.34 1.77
CA MET A 332 -2.46 15.00 2.59
C MET A 332 -3.22 13.77 2.05
N ASP A 333 -3.19 13.55 0.74
CA ASP A 333 -3.83 12.40 0.09
C ASP A 333 -3.08 11.08 0.36
N HIS A 334 -1.73 11.09 0.27
CA HIS A 334 -0.93 9.87 0.43
C HIS A 334 -0.52 9.58 1.87
N TYR A 335 0.04 10.56 2.58
CA TYR A 335 0.73 10.38 3.86
C TYR A 335 -0.24 10.55 5.03
N ILE A 336 -1.27 9.70 5.08
CA ILE A 336 -2.24 9.66 6.19
C ILE A 336 -1.73 8.77 7.35
N PRO A 337 -2.24 8.93 8.57
CA PRO A 337 -1.85 8.09 9.71
C PRO A 337 -1.99 6.59 9.42
N GLY A 338 -0.97 5.80 9.75
CA GLY A 338 -0.94 4.35 9.53
C GLY A 338 -0.52 3.90 8.11
N MET A 339 -0.45 4.81 7.14
CA MET A 339 0.11 4.50 5.81
C MET A 339 1.62 4.34 5.84
N LEU A 340 2.13 3.57 4.90
CA LEU A 340 3.56 3.40 4.70
C LEU A 340 4.16 4.71 4.18
N ALA A 341 5.12 5.28 4.91
CA ALA A 341 5.83 6.49 4.54
C ALA A 341 6.89 6.19 3.46
N LEU A 342 6.45 5.94 2.23
CA LEU A 342 7.33 5.68 1.07
C LEU A 342 8.11 6.94 0.64
N GLU A 343 9.12 6.76 -0.20
CA GLU A 343 9.92 7.86 -0.72
C GLU A 343 9.06 8.80 -1.60
N PRO A 344 9.05 10.13 -1.33
CA PRO A 344 8.14 11.09 -1.95
C PRO A 344 8.25 11.21 -3.47
N ARG A 345 9.45 11.07 -4.02
CA ARG A 345 9.65 11.14 -5.46
C ARG A 345 9.04 9.94 -6.17
N ALA A 346 9.24 8.73 -5.65
CA ALA A 346 8.61 7.51 -6.15
C ALA A 346 7.08 7.59 -6.06
N VAL A 347 6.56 8.12 -4.95
CA VAL A 347 5.11 8.36 -4.77
C VAL A 347 4.58 9.31 -5.85
N PHE A 348 5.22 10.46 -6.04
CA PHE A 348 4.80 11.44 -7.05
C PHE A 348 4.86 10.86 -8.46
N GLN A 349 5.98 10.25 -8.83
CA GLN A 349 6.20 9.72 -10.17
C GLN A 349 5.19 8.63 -10.54
N THR A 350 4.84 7.78 -9.58
CA THR A 350 3.94 6.65 -9.82
C THR A 350 2.47 7.04 -9.75
N LEU A 351 2.06 7.90 -8.81
CA LEU A 351 0.64 8.20 -8.55
C LEU A 351 0.15 9.50 -9.16
N TYR A 352 0.96 10.57 -9.11
CA TYR A 352 0.47 11.94 -9.34
C TYR A 352 1.03 12.60 -10.59
N ARG A 353 2.23 12.21 -11.03
CA ARG A 353 2.92 12.79 -12.19
C ARG A 353 2.05 12.78 -13.45
N PRO A 354 1.36 11.67 -13.83
CA PRO A 354 0.49 11.67 -15.00
C PRO A 354 -0.62 12.72 -14.89
N ALA A 355 -1.29 12.81 -13.74
CA ALA A 355 -2.39 13.75 -13.53
C ALA A 355 -1.95 15.22 -13.58
N VAL A 356 -0.78 15.54 -13.00
CA VAL A 356 -0.20 16.90 -13.04
C VAL A 356 0.21 17.28 -14.45
N ARG A 357 0.89 16.38 -15.17
CA ARG A 357 1.30 16.60 -16.56
C ARG A 357 0.08 16.81 -17.46
N ASP A 358 -0.93 15.96 -17.33
CA ASP A 358 -2.15 16.04 -18.14
C ASP A 358 -2.94 17.31 -17.82
N ALA A 359 -2.96 17.76 -16.55
CA ALA A 359 -3.58 19.02 -16.16
C ALA A 359 -2.96 20.23 -16.87
N LEU A 360 -1.62 20.27 -16.96
CA LEU A 360 -0.89 21.33 -17.66
C LEU A 360 -1.18 21.31 -19.17
N HIS A 361 -1.27 20.12 -19.77
CA HIS A 361 -1.66 19.96 -21.18
C HIS A 361 -3.09 20.42 -21.45
N ILE A 362 -4.07 20.00 -20.61
CA ILE A 362 -5.48 20.39 -20.74
C ILE A 362 -5.62 21.92 -20.74
N LEU A 363 -4.90 22.58 -19.85
CA LEU A 363 -4.94 24.03 -19.72
C LEU A 363 -4.13 24.77 -20.79
N GLY A 364 -3.20 24.07 -21.47
CA GLY A 364 -2.21 24.69 -22.34
C GLY A 364 -1.30 25.66 -21.57
N TRP A 365 -0.93 25.33 -20.33
CA TRP A 365 -0.14 26.24 -19.48
C TRP A 365 1.21 26.56 -20.14
N TYR A 366 1.51 27.84 -20.26
CA TYR A 366 2.75 28.32 -20.84
C TYR A 366 3.47 29.26 -19.88
N GLN A 367 4.74 28.96 -19.62
CA GLN A 367 5.65 29.83 -18.91
C GLN A 367 6.91 30.02 -19.77
N PRO A 368 7.30 31.25 -20.12
CA PRO A 368 8.46 31.50 -20.97
C PRO A 368 9.71 30.79 -20.45
N GLY A 369 10.39 30.06 -21.34
CA GLY A 369 11.63 29.35 -21.02
C GLY A 369 11.46 28.09 -20.17
N LYS A 370 10.24 27.60 -19.91
CA LYS A 370 9.99 26.34 -19.21
C LYS A 370 9.17 25.38 -20.06
N THR A 371 9.60 24.13 -20.10
CA THR A 371 8.86 22.99 -20.63
C THR A 371 7.82 22.50 -19.63
N ILE A 372 6.84 21.71 -20.10
CA ILE A 372 5.83 21.08 -19.23
C ILE A 372 6.49 20.15 -18.21
N GLU A 373 7.52 19.40 -18.61
CA GLU A 373 8.23 18.49 -17.70
C GLU A 373 8.98 19.25 -16.59
N GLU A 374 9.54 20.42 -16.89
CA GLU A 374 10.13 21.29 -15.85
C GLU A 374 9.08 21.84 -14.89
N LEU A 375 7.88 22.17 -15.39
CA LEU A 375 6.76 22.61 -14.53
C LEU A 375 6.24 21.47 -13.64
N VAL A 376 6.08 20.26 -14.19
CA VAL A 376 5.78 19.04 -13.41
C VAL A 376 6.85 18.82 -12.34
N GLY A 377 8.12 19.01 -12.71
CA GLY A 377 9.26 18.92 -11.79
C GLY A 377 9.18 19.92 -10.62
N VAL A 378 8.55 21.10 -10.79
CA VAL A 378 8.32 22.03 -9.68
C VAL A 378 7.39 21.42 -8.63
N VAL A 379 6.30 20.75 -9.05
CA VAL A 379 5.37 20.10 -8.10
C VAL A 379 6.05 18.94 -7.38
N GLU A 380 6.85 18.16 -8.11
CA GLU A 380 7.67 17.06 -7.56
C GLU A 380 8.64 17.58 -6.49
N CYS A 381 9.44 18.60 -6.82
CA CYS A 381 10.39 19.20 -5.88
C CYS A 381 9.66 19.75 -4.64
N ARG A 382 8.55 20.45 -4.81
CA ARG A 382 7.75 20.98 -3.69
C ARG A 382 7.17 19.89 -2.81
N LEU A 383 6.77 18.75 -3.37
CA LEU A 383 6.28 17.62 -2.60
C LEU A 383 7.39 17.00 -1.75
N VAL A 384 8.60 16.85 -2.32
CA VAL A 384 9.78 16.38 -1.58
C VAL A 384 10.16 17.37 -0.47
N ASP A 385 10.32 18.66 -0.78
CA ASP A 385 10.67 19.71 0.19
C ASP A 385 9.69 19.73 1.38
N GLN A 386 8.39 19.63 1.09
CA GLN A 386 7.35 19.66 2.10
C GLN A 386 7.27 18.36 2.92
N PHE A 387 7.54 17.21 2.30
CA PHE A 387 7.64 15.94 3.01
C PHE A 387 8.81 15.94 4.00
N GLU A 388 9.99 16.42 3.59
CA GLU A 388 11.16 16.54 4.48
C GLU A 388 10.86 17.45 5.68
N LEU A 389 10.12 18.54 5.46
CA LEU A 389 9.70 19.42 6.55
C LEU A 389 8.72 18.71 7.50
N LEU A 390 7.74 17.99 6.97
CA LEU A 390 6.75 17.21 7.73
C LEU A 390 7.43 16.15 8.60
N ASP A 391 8.36 15.40 8.00
CA ASP A 391 9.11 14.33 8.68
C ASP A 391 10.00 14.89 9.79
N ARG A 392 10.69 16.01 9.54
CA ARG A 392 11.51 16.69 10.55
C ARG A 392 10.70 17.26 11.71
N THR A 393 9.49 17.75 11.46
CA THR A 393 8.63 18.35 12.51
C THR A 393 7.78 17.30 13.22
N GLY A 394 7.65 16.08 12.68
CA GLY A 394 6.74 15.05 13.18
C GLY A 394 5.26 15.42 13.03
N GLN A 395 4.94 16.41 12.18
CA GLN A 395 3.58 16.90 11.99
C GLN A 395 2.78 15.94 11.10
N SER A 396 1.45 15.87 11.29
CA SER A 396 0.60 15.13 10.36
C SER A 396 0.44 15.90 9.05
N SER A 397 0.26 15.18 7.93
CA SER A 397 -0.02 15.79 6.62
C SER A 397 -1.28 16.65 6.60
N LEU A 398 -2.25 16.29 7.46
CA LEU A 398 -3.48 17.05 7.69
C LEU A 398 -3.19 18.44 8.29
N GLU A 399 -2.44 18.50 9.39
CA GLU A 399 -2.08 19.77 10.03
C GLU A 399 -1.17 20.59 9.11
N PHE A 400 -0.25 19.93 8.39
CA PHE A 400 0.61 20.59 7.42
C PHE A 400 -0.21 21.29 6.32
N ARG A 401 -1.24 20.63 5.78
CA ARG A 401 -2.16 21.24 4.80
C ARG A 401 -2.92 22.42 5.40
N ARG A 402 -3.37 22.31 6.66
CA ARG A 402 -4.06 23.40 7.36
C ARG A 402 -3.17 24.64 7.49
N GLU A 403 -1.91 24.46 7.85
CA GLU A 403 -0.95 25.56 7.98
C GLU A 403 -0.57 26.17 6.64
N GLN A 404 -0.39 25.36 5.60
CA GLN A 404 -0.17 25.86 4.24
C GLN A 404 -1.34 26.73 3.75
N LEU A 405 -2.58 26.29 3.98
CA LEU A 405 -3.77 27.07 3.64
C LEU A 405 -3.87 28.36 4.45
N ARG A 406 -3.56 28.33 5.75
CA ARG A 406 -3.51 29.52 6.62
C ARG A 406 -2.47 30.52 6.15
N ALA A 407 -1.25 30.06 5.86
CA ALA A 407 -0.14 30.90 5.40
C ALA A 407 -0.41 31.56 4.04
N SER A 408 -1.17 30.88 3.17
CA SER A 408 -1.55 31.37 1.84
C SER A 408 -2.92 32.04 1.80
N SER A 409 -3.60 32.19 2.94
CA SER A 409 -5.00 32.66 3.00
C SER A 409 -5.22 34.00 2.33
N GLY A 410 -4.30 34.97 2.49
CA GLY A 410 -4.38 36.28 1.83
C GLY A 410 -4.30 36.24 0.30
N ARG A 411 -3.77 35.15 -0.29
CA ARG A 411 -3.72 34.93 -1.74
C ARG A 411 -4.89 34.07 -2.21
N ILE A 412 -5.15 32.95 -1.52
CA ILE A 412 -6.21 31.98 -1.88
C ILE A 412 -7.61 32.57 -1.61
N CYS A 413 -7.73 33.63 -0.81
CA CYS A 413 -9.00 34.31 -0.58
C CYS A 413 -9.64 34.89 -1.86
N GLN A 414 -8.91 34.99 -2.97
CA GLN A 414 -9.43 35.45 -4.28
C GLN A 414 -10.00 34.31 -5.13
N ILE A 415 -9.71 33.05 -4.79
CA ILE A 415 -10.11 31.89 -5.60
C ILE A 415 -11.52 31.44 -5.19
N ARG A 416 -12.40 31.23 -6.17
CA ARG A 416 -13.74 30.64 -5.96
C ARG A 416 -13.97 29.48 -6.93
N SER A 417 -14.60 28.42 -6.44
CA SER A 417 -14.98 27.27 -7.24
C SER A 417 -16.22 26.62 -6.68
N ASN A 418 -17.16 26.24 -7.54
CA ASN A 418 -18.28 25.35 -7.22
C ASN A 418 -18.08 23.94 -7.80
N LYS A 419 -16.92 23.65 -8.40
CA LYS A 419 -16.62 22.37 -9.06
C LYS A 419 -15.77 21.43 -8.22
N ILE A 420 -14.82 21.99 -7.48
CA ILE A 420 -13.81 21.23 -6.72
C ILE A 420 -13.77 21.70 -5.28
N CYS A 421 -13.43 20.79 -4.38
CA CYS A 421 -13.02 21.13 -3.03
C CYS A 421 -11.69 21.91 -3.08
N LEU A 422 -11.67 23.14 -2.56
CA LEU A 422 -10.46 23.97 -2.56
C LEU A 422 -9.44 23.55 -1.49
N VAL A 423 -9.82 22.62 -0.60
CA VAL A 423 -8.98 22.09 0.46
C VAL A 423 -8.17 20.90 -0.04
N CYS A 424 -8.80 19.82 -0.52
CA CYS A 424 -8.07 18.65 -1.03
C CYS A 424 -7.74 18.72 -2.52
N LEU A 425 -8.47 19.46 -3.35
CA LEU A 425 -8.33 19.45 -4.82
C LEU A 425 -8.69 18.12 -5.53
N PHE A 426 -8.93 17.03 -4.79
CA PHE A 426 -9.27 15.73 -5.36
C PHE A 426 -10.77 15.55 -5.64
N ARG A 427 -11.62 16.07 -4.74
CA ARG A 427 -13.06 15.79 -4.71
C ARG A 427 -13.87 16.98 -5.22
N VAL A 428 -15.12 16.71 -5.58
CA VAL A 428 -16.08 17.75 -5.97
C VAL A 428 -16.44 18.64 -4.77
N ALA A 429 -16.83 19.88 -5.05
CA ALA A 429 -17.38 20.77 -4.04
C ALA A 429 -18.77 20.27 -3.61
N GLN A 430 -18.99 20.06 -2.32
CA GLN A 430 -20.29 19.64 -1.76
C GLN A 430 -20.85 20.71 -0.84
N HIS A 431 -19.97 21.38 -0.09
CA HIS A 431 -20.34 22.43 0.86
C HIS A 431 -19.74 23.75 0.43
N ARG A 432 -20.50 24.83 0.59
CA ARG A 432 -20.07 26.20 0.30
C ARG A 432 -20.21 27.04 1.56
N LEU A 433 -19.10 27.60 2.02
CA LEU A 433 -19.11 28.58 3.10
C LEU A 433 -19.63 29.93 2.58
N ASP A 434 -20.07 30.79 3.50
CA ASP A 434 -20.58 32.13 3.17
C ASP A 434 -19.56 33.03 2.47
N CYS A 435 -18.27 32.86 2.77
CA CYS A 435 -17.21 33.55 2.04
C CYS A 435 -17.10 33.10 0.57
N GLY A 436 -17.78 32.02 0.19
CA GLY A 436 -17.86 31.45 -1.14
C GLY A 436 -16.86 30.34 -1.44
N HIS A 437 -15.94 30.03 -0.52
CA HIS A 437 -15.04 28.88 -0.64
C HIS A 437 -15.79 27.57 -0.41
N THR A 438 -15.27 26.50 -0.99
CA THR A 438 -15.95 25.20 -1.00
C THR A 438 -15.06 24.07 -0.48
N LEU A 439 -15.71 23.08 0.13
CA LEU A 439 -15.09 21.85 0.61
C LEU A 439 -15.97 20.62 0.29
N CYS A 440 -15.41 19.43 0.45
CA CYS A 440 -16.11 18.15 0.31
C CYS A 440 -16.41 17.56 1.70
N ASP A 441 -17.26 16.53 1.75
CA ASP A 441 -17.63 15.82 2.98
C ASP A 441 -16.41 15.30 3.73
N LEU A 442 -15.45 14.72 3.01
CA LEU A 442 -14.23 14.20 3.63
C LEU A 442 -13.42 15.32 4.29
N CYS A 443 -13.29 16.48 3.65
CA CYS A 443 -12.61 17.62 4.28
C CYS A 443 -13.40 18.18 5.46
N ALA A 444 -14.74 18.10 5.44
CA ALA A 444 -15.55 18.47 6.58
C ALA A 444 -15.29 17.54 7.78
N GLN A 445 -15.24 16.23 7.53
CA GLN A 445 -14.90 15.22 8.54
C GLN A 445 -13.48 15.40 9.10
N LEU A 446 -12.51 15.68 8.22
CA LEU A 446 -11.10 15.77 8.60
C LEU A 446 -10.76 17.07 9.35
N PHE A 447 -11.38 18.19 8.97
CA PHE A 447 -11.02 19.51 9.51
C PHE A 447 -12.05 20.11 10.46
N GLY A 448 -13.28 19.62 10.45
CA GLY A 448 -14.37 20.11 11.30
C GLY A 448 -14.36 19.50 12.68
N THR A 449 -14.96 20.20 13.64
CA THR A 449 -15.19 19.71 14.98
C THR A 449 -16.48 18.87 15.00
N PRO A 450 -16.44 17.60 15.42
CA PRO A 450 -17.64 16.76 15.49
C PRO A 450 -18.60 17.28 16.57
N ALA A 451 -19.90 17.21 16.30
CA ALA A 451 -20.92 17.45 17.32
C ALA A 451 -20.91 16.32 18.36
N PRO A 452 -21.09 16.62 19.67
CA PRO A 452 -21.04 15.60 20.72
C PRO A 452 -22.19 14.59 20.67
N ASP A 453 -23.39 15.03 20.27
CA ASP A 453 -24.62 14.24 20.37
C ASP A 453 -25.21 13.82 19.01
N ILE A 454 -24.57 14.21 17.89
CA ILE A 454 -25.05 13.94 16.53
C ILE A 454 -23.90 13.34 15.72
N GLU A 455 -24.03 12.06 15.37
CA GLU A 455 -23.08 11.38 14.51
C GLU A 455 -23.03 12.03 13.12
N TYR A 456 -21.84 12.05 12.51
CA TYR A 456 -21.60 12.61 11.17
C TYR A 456 -21.98 14.09 10.97
N ASN A 457 -22.15 14.83 12.06
CA ASN A 457 -22.31 16.29 12.05
C ASN A 457 -20.98 16.97 12.41
N PHE A 458 -20.52 17.88 11.55
CA PHE A 458 -19.24 18.57 11.68
C PHE A 458 -19.41 20.08 11.57
N THR A 459 -18.76 20.82 12.45
CA THR A 459 -18.73 22.29 12.40
C THR A 459 -17.38 22.77 11.87
N ILE A 460 -17.41 23.62 10.85
CA ILE A 460 -16.24 24.35 10.36
C ILE A 460 -16.33 25.77 10.91
N ASP A 461 -15.60 26.07 11.99
CA ASP A 461 -15.67 27.35 12.70
C ASP A 461 -15.22 28.55 11.84
N ALA A 462 -14.22 28.32 10.99
CA ALA A 462 -13.68 29.32 10.08
C ALA A 462 -13.27 28.69 8.75
N CYS A 463 -13.39 29.46 7.67
CA CYS A 463 -12.95 29.02 6.35
C CYS A 463 -11.46 28.68 6.35
N LEU A 464 -11.10 27.45 5.97
CA LEU A 464 -9.70 27.01 5.88
C LEU A 464 -8.91 27.80 4.84
N CYS A 465 -9.57 28.34 3.81
CA CYS A 465 -8.92 29.03 2.69
C CYS A 465 -8.72 30.54 2.89
N CYS A 466 -9.58 31.21 3.67
CA CYS A 466 -9.51 32.67 3.86
C CYS A 466 -9.70 33.14 5.30
N LEU A 467 -9.87 32.22 6.25
CA LEU A 467 -10.02 32.47 7.68
C LEU A 467 -11.25 33.31 8.06
N TYR A 468 -12.23 33.42 7.15
CA TYR A 468 -13.52 34.05 7.44
C TYR A 468 -14.23 33.28 8.55
N GLN A 469 -14.52 33.98 9.66
CA GLN A 469 -15.06 33.42 10.89
C GLN A 469 -16.59 33.43 10.87
N ARG A 470 -17.18 32.54 10.08
CA ARG A 470 -18.61 32.22 10.17
C ARG A 470 -18.77 30.71 10.14
N PRO A 471 -19.28 30.11 11.23
CA PRO A 471 -19.36 28.67 11.34
C PRO A 471 -20.34 28.11 10.30
N LEU A 472 -19.97 26.98 9.71
CA LEU A 472 -20.85 26.17 8.87
C LEU A 472 -21.02 24.80 9.52
N VAL A 473 -22.26 24.44 9.83
CA VAL A 473 -22.63 23.10 10.30
C VAL A 473 -22.93 22.24 9.09
N ILE A 474 -22.27 21.10 8.99
CA ILE A 474 -22.32 20.18 7.87
C ILE A 474 -22.78 18.82 8.37
N ASP A 475 -23.87 18.33 7.81
CA ASP A 475 -24.33 16.96 7.99
C ASP A 475 -23.80 16.12 6.83
N VAL A 476 -22.98 15.13 7.15
CA VAL A 476 -22.46 14.18 6.18
C VAL A 476 -23.30 12.91 6.22
N LEU A 477 -23.64 12.37 5.05
CA LEU A 477 -24.36 11.11 4.99
C LEU A 477 -23.51 9.98 5.58
N PRO A 478 -24.03 9.20 6.55
CA PRO A 478 -23.30 8.06 7.10
C PRO A 478 -22.92 7.04 6.03
N PRO A 479 -21.74 6.37 6.12
CA PRO A 479 -21.31 5.37 5.14
C PRO A 479 -22.26 4.17 4.99
N THR A 480 -23.09 3.91 6.00
CA THR A 480 -24.10 2.83 6.01
C THR A 480 -25.44 3.25 5.42
N MET A 481 -25.60 4.53 5.06
CA MET A 481 -26.83 5.08 4.49
C MET A 481 -26.63 5.41 3.02
N ASN A 482 -27.58 5.02 2.19
CA ASN A 482 -27.62 5.45 0.80
C ASN A 482 -28.44 6.76 0.69
N PRO A 483 -28.11 7.63 -0.28
CA PRO A 483 -28.94 8.81 -0.55
C PRO A 483 -30.40 8.41 -0.81
N THR A 484 -31.32 9.00 -0.06
CA THR A 484 -32.75 8.73 -0.16
C THR A 484 -33.41 9.83 -0.98
N VAL A 485 -34.00 9.43 -2.11
CA VAL A 485 -34.67 10.33 -3.04
C VAL A 485 -36.16 10.06 -3.03
N LEU A 486 -36.96 11.08 -2.71
CA LEU A 486 -38.42 11.05 -2.84
C LEU A 486 -38.82 11.67 -4.18
N ALA A 487 -39.46 10.90 -5.05
CA ALA A 487 -40.02 11.39 -6.31
C ALA A 487 -41.56 11.33 -6.29
N ILE A 488 -42.22 12.45 -6.58
CA ILE A 488 -43.69 12.56 -6.61
C ILE A 488 -44.17 13.02 -8.00
N ASP A 489 -44.89 12.14 -8.68
CA ASP A 489 -45.44 12.44 -9.99
C ASP A 489 -46.62 13.41 -9.93
N GLY A 490 -46.73 14.22 -10.99
CA GLY A 490 -47.82 15.16 -11.20
C GLY A 490 -49.09 14.46 -11.67
N GLY A 491 -50.21 14.72 -10.99
CA GLY A 491 -51.50 14.07 -11.25
C GLY A 491 -52.73 14.98 -11.12
N GLY A 492 -52.56 16.28 -10.85
CA GLY A 492 -53.66 17.20 -10.56
C GLY A 492 -54.32 16.86 -9.22
N VAL A 493 -55.65 16.73 -9.20
CA VAL A 493 -56.40 16.29 -8.01
C VAL A 493 -55.99 14.90 -7.49
N ARG A 494 -55.38 14.07 -8.34
CA ARG A 494 -54.87 12.74 -7.95
C ARG A 494 -53.58 12.79 -7.12
N GLY A 495 -53.02 13.98 -6.88
CA GLY A 495 -51.91 14.18 -5.96
C GLY A 495 -52.22 13.76 -4.51
N VAL A 496 -53.50 13.57 -4.15
CA VAL A 496 -53.90 13.01 -2.85
C VAL A 496 -53.38 11.58 -2.62
N ILE A 497 -53.20 10.79 -3.69
CA ILE A 497 -52.76 9.39 -3.61
C ILE A 497 -51.34 9.26 -3.05
N PRO A 498 -50.30 9.91 -3.62
CA PRO A 498 -48.95 9.86 -3.05
C PRO A 498 -48.87 10.47 -1.64
N LEU A 499 -49.72 11.44 -1.31
CA LEU A 499 -49.81 12.01 0.04
C LEU A 499 -50.26 10.97 1.08
N GLU A 500 -51.24 10.14 0.76
CA GLU A 500 -51.69 9.07 1.65
C GLU A 500 -50.56 8.06 1.91
N PHE A 501 -49.77 7.73 0.88
CA PHE A 501 -48.60 6.88 1.06
C PHE A 501 -47.54 7.51 1.99
N LEU A 502 -47.28 8.82 1.87
CA LEU A 502 -46.34 9.50 2.76
C LEU A 502 -46.83 9.53 4.22
N ILE A 503 -48.14 9.66 4.46
CA ILE A 503 -48.74 9.55 5.79
C ILE A 503 -48.51 8.16 6.36
N LEU A 504 -48.81 7.11 5.59
CA LEU A 504 -48.58 5.72 6.03
C LEU A 504 -47.10 5.44 6.33
N VAL A 505 -46.19 5.99 5.53
CA VAL A 505 -44.75 5.91 5.81
C VAL A 505 -44.41 6.65 7.10
N GLN A 506 -44.89 7.88 7.30
CA GLN A 506 -44.67 8.65 8.53
C GLN A 506 -45.21 7.92 9.78
N GLU A 507 -46.38 7.28 9.68
CA GLU A 507 -46.95 6.47 10.76
C GLU A 507 -46.05 5.27 11.11
N SER A 508 -45.46 4.63 10.10
CA SER A 508 -44.51 3.53 10.30
C SER A 508 -43.17 3.96 10.92
N LEU A 509 -42.76 5.21 10.67
CA LEU A 509 -41.55 5.82 11.23
C LEU A 509 -41.74 6.33 12.66
N GLY A 510 -42.99 6.50 13.11
CA GLY A 510 -43.32 6.98 14.45
C GLY A 510 -42.82 8.41 14.69
N CYS A 511 -41.95 8.58 15.68
CA CYS A 511 -41.44 9.89 16.09
C CYS A 511 -40.36 10.46 15.15
N CYS A 512 -39.84 9.66 14.21
CA CYS A 512 -38.84 10.12 13.25
C CYS A 512 -39.55 10.85 12.10
N PRO A 513 -39.31 12.17 11.90
CA PRO A 513 -39.91 12.90 10.79
C PRO A 513 -39.41 12.36 9.45
N LEU A 514 -40.34 12.06 8.55
CA LEU A 514 -40.04 11.54 7.21
C LEU A 514 -39.11 12.47 6.43
N GLN A 515 -39.21 13.79 6.63
CA GLN A 515 -38.31 14.76 6.00
C GLN A 515 -36.84 14.60 6.40
N ASP A 516 -36.56 14.06 7.58
CA ASP A 516 -35.19 13.89 8.08
C ASP A 516 -34.51 12.68 7.42
N LEU A 517 -35.29 11.84 6.73
CA LEU A 517 -34.80 10.69 5.97
C LEU A 517 -34.70 10.96 4.47
N ILE A 518 -35.10 12.14 3.98
CA ILE A 518 -35.12 12.45 2.54
C ILE A 518 -34.01 13.45 2.22
N ASP A 519 -33.01 13.01 1.45
CA ASP A 519 -31.90 13.84 1.01
C ASP A 519 -32.28 14.74 -0.19
N LEU A 520 -33.17 14.24 -1.06
CA LEU A 520 -33.64 14.96 -2.23
C LEU A 520 -35.12 14.66 -2.50
N ALA A 521 -35.93 15.70 -2.57
CA ALA A 521 -37.32 15.61 -3.01
C ALA A 521 -37.47 16.20 -4.42
N VAL A 522 -38.08 15.43 -5.33
CA VAL A 522 -38.35 15.82 -6.72
C VAL A 522 -39.84 15.67 -6.99
N GLY A 523 -40.45 16.66 -7.65
CA GLY A 523 -41.87 16.59 -8.01
C GLY A 523 -42.19 17.23 -9.35
N THR A 524 -43.28 16.79 -9.98
CA THR A 524 -43.81 17.41 -11.22
C THR A 524 -45.24 17.92 -11.02
N SER A 525 -45.60 19.07 -11.63
CA SER A 525 -46.96 19.66 -11.62
C SER A 525 -47.61 19.75 -10.22
N SER A 526 -48.68 19.00 -9.92
CA SER A 526 -49.30 18.99 -8.58
C SER A 526 -48.38 18.47 -7.47
N GLY A 527 -47.36 17.68 -7.81
CA GLY A 527 -46.27 17.30 -6.91
C GLY A 527 -45.33 18.47 -6.56
N MET A 528 -45.37 19.56 -7.34
CA MET A 528 -44.68 20.83 -7.07
C MET A 528 -45.58 21.88 -6.39
N CYS A 529 -46.89 21.88 -6.64
CA CYS A 529 -47.81 22.94 -6.16
C CYS A 529 -48.01 23.01 -4.64
N ARG A 530 -47.45 22.06 -3.87
CA ARG A 530 -47.40 22.12 -2.41
C ARG A 530 -45.98 22.24 -1.85
N SER A 531 -44.98 22.45 -2.71
CA SER A 531 -43.58 22.62 -2.35
C SER A 531 -43.01 24.02 -2.62
N LYS A 532 -43.85 25.06 -2.86
CA LYS A 532 -43.43 26.47 -2.74
C LYS A 532 -44.57 27.49 -2.76
N LEU A 533 -44.56 28.45 -1.81
CA LEU A 533 -45.08 29.80 -2.04
C LEU A 533 -43.99 30.64 -2.75
N GLU A 534 -44.41 31.27 -3.84
CA GLU A 534 -43.82 32.37 -4.62
C GLU A 534 -42.88 32.08 -5.84
N TYR A 535 -43.52 32.29 -7.01
CA TYR A 535 -43.05 32.58 -8.39
C TYR A 535 -42.53 31.47 -9.32
N PRO A 536 -42.82 31.57 -10.64
CA PRO A 536 -43.36 30.47 -11.43
C PRO A 536 -42.31 29.77 -12.32
N LEU A 537 -42.68 28.55 -12.73
CA LEU A 537 -42.15 27.81 -13.88
C LEU A 537 -40.62 27.67 -13.91
N PHE A 538 -40.07 26.66 -13.24
CA PHE A 538 -38.91 25.89 -13.71
C PHE A 538 -38.70 24.71 -12.74
N VAL A 539 -38.21 23.57 -13.27
CA VAL A 539 -37.70 22.45 -12.46
C VAL A 539 -36.73 23.04 -11.43
N SER A 540 -37.06 22.90 -10.16
CA SER A 540 -36.28 23.50 -9.08
C SER A 540 -35.85 22.43 -8.09
N VAL A 541 -34.54 22.36 -7.88
CA VAL A 541 -33.87 21.50 -6.89
C VAL A 541 -33.76 22.33 -5.62
N PHE A 542 -34.40 21.91 -4.53
CA PHE A 542 -34.29 22.58 -3.22
C PHE A 542 -33.60 21.67 -2.20
N SER A 543 -32.81 22.29 -1.32
CA SER A 543 -32.40 21.66 -0.06
C SER A 543 -33.58 21.67 0.91
N VAL A 544 -33.87 20.52 1.52
CA VAL A 544 -35.05 20.29 2.40
C VAL A 544 -35.10 21.25 3.59
N ARG A 545 -33.95 21.72 4.09
CA ARG A 545 -33.88 22.71 5.20
C ARG A 545 -34.58 24.04 4.90
N PHE A 546 -34.73 24.43 3.63
CA PHE A 546 -35.45 25.66 3.25
C PHE A 546 -36.97 25.45 3.10
N LEU A 547 -37.43 24.19 3.03
CA LEU A 547 -38.84 23.84 2.81
C LEU A 547 -39.60 23.55 4.13
N ALA A 548 -38.89 23.14 5.18
CA ALA A 548 -39.50 22.69 6.44
C ALA A 548 -40.16 23.81 7.27
N SER A 549 -39.77 25.08 7.11
CA SER A 549 -40.29 26.19 7.94
C SER A 549 -41.74 26.61 7.62
N GLN A 550 -42.41 25.95 6.69
CA GLN A 550 -43.78 26.30 6.27
C GLN A 550 -44.84 25.21 6.55
N TYR A 551 -44.47 24.01 6.99
CA TYR A 551 -45.41 22.88 7.00
C TYR A 551 -45.47 22.04 8.28
N PHE A 552 -44.52 22.18 9.21
CA PHE A 552 -44.56 21.48 10.49
C PHE A 552 -44.16 22.41 11.64
N VAL A 553 -45.13 22.70 12.50
CA VAL A 553 -44.90 23.12 13.90
C VAL A 553 -44.79 21.87 14.74
#